data_AF-A0A261KW38-F1
#
_entry.id   AF-A0A261KW38-F1
#
_cell.length_a   1.000
_cell.length_b   1.000
_cell.length_c   1.000
_cell.angle_alpha   90.00
_cell.angle_beta   90.00
_cell.angle_gamma   90.00
#
_symmetry.space_group_name_H-M   'P 1'
#
loop_
_entity.id
_entity.type
_entity.pdbx_description
1 polymer ?
#
loop_
_entity_poly.entity_id
_entity_poly.type
_entity_poly.pdbx_seq_one_letter_code
_entity_poly.pdbx_strand_id
1 'polypeptide(L)'
;MTKIKTKKCFHISNLGAILFSLILNSYLWFPAKAQAQAQTDIYCRLSPEAIAEKENLRQAVLGGDKDAEKQYQDIHIQHSREVGNCRLRNWPRNQGIWLRIYPCDARPGEIDRILDKIVNQGYNQVYIEAFFDGQVLLPAANNPTVWPSVLRVPGYENVDLLAESLRKAKERGLRAYGWVFTMNFGYTYSQLPNRQQALARNGRGQTTLQVIPDNVSLHNQLGASHAFHTFVDPYSPEARQDYSVMVNEVLKRQPQGVLFDYVRYLRGVGSNSVADEVKDLWIYGEASRNVLLQRAKNEAGKELIRRFLDKGYVTSGDIYAVSSRGTPKWQSFFSLSANGDKLPKGGSGTQVWELSVAHAAQGILDFLQVASKPVQQKGLSAGAVFFPGGNRRVRNSGFDSRLQPWDQFPSWMEWHPMSYGACGDRDPSCIVSKVERVVSMASNGVKVIPAIAGVWGQPFKNRPSLEMQMQAIRRATPQINGISHFSYGWQHIEETRERKSCRL
;
A
#
# COMPACT_ATOMS: atom_id res chain seq x y z
N MET A 1 -35.49 0.51 -57.39
CA MET A 1 -35.55 1.00 -58.79
C MET A 1 -35.25 2.50 -58.74
N THR A 2 -34.01 2.94 -59.04
CA THR A 2 -33.59 3.54 -60.33
C THR A 2 -34.60 4.58 -60.84
N LYS A 3 -34.29 5.82 -61.25
CA LYS A 3 -33.07 6.46 -61.77
C LYS A 3 -33.44 7.96 -61.98
N ILE A 4 -32.53 8.90 -61.68
CA ILE A 4 -31.85 9.83 -62.62
C ILE A 4 -32.63 11.05 -63.15
N LYS A 5 -32.04 12.24 -62.83
CA LYS A 5 -31.76 13.48 -63.62
C LYS A 5 -32.93 14.17 -64.38
N THR A 6 -32.97 15.48 -64.61
CA THR A 6 -31.91 16.38 -65.10
C THR A 6 -32.40 17.85 -65.20
N LYS A 7 -31.45 18.80 -65.17
CA LYS A 7 -31.36 20.07 -65.95
C LYS A 7 -32.29 21.27 -65.64
N LYS A 8 -31.68 22.46 -65.53
CA LYS A 8 -31.55 23.44 -66.64
C LYS A 8 -30.60 24.60 -66.32
N CYS A 9 -29.86 25.02 -67.35
CA CYS A 9 -28.99 26.20 -67.45
C CYS A 9 -29.81 27.48 -67.75
N PHE A 10 -29.22 28.67 -67.56
CA PHE A 10 -29.21 29.74 -68.56
C PHE A 10 -28.06 30.76 -68.33
N HIS A 11 -27.55 31.28 -69.44
CA HIS A 11 -26.39 32.16 -69.67
C HIS A 11 -26.72 33.68 -69.60
N ILE A 12 -25.67 34.53 -69.59
CA ILE A 12 -25.43 35.82 -70.32
C ILE A 12 -24.27 36.56 -69.58
N SER A 13 -23.00 36.57 -70.03
CA SER A 13 -22.29 37.37 -71.07
C SER A 13 -22.10 38.88 -70.78
N ASN A 14 -20.87 39.33 -70.48
CA ASN A 14 -20.03 40.18 -71.35
C ASN A 14 -18.79 40.81 -70.65
N LEU A 15 -17.64 40.67 -71.33
CA LEU A 15 -16.47 41.55 -71.54
C LEU A 15 -16.06 42.63 -70.50
N GLY A 16 -14.78 42.59 -70.13
CA GLY A 16 -14.03 43.73 -69.60
C GLY A 16 -12.57 43.35 -69.34
N ALA A 17 -11.65 43.87 -70.14
CA ALA A 17 -10.22 43.60 -70.07
C ALA A 17 -9.49 44.53 -69.08
N ILE A 18 -8.25 44.13 -68.79
CA ILE A 18 -7.09 44.96 -68.40
C ILE A 18 -6.72 44.99 -66.88
N LEU A 19 -5.41 44.76 -66.68
CA LEU A 19 -4.48 45.22 -65.63
C LEU A 19 -4.11 44.26 -64.49
N PHE A 20 -2.94 43.65 -64.70
CA PHE A 20 -1.96 43.23 -63.70
C PHE A 20 -1.88 44.22 -62.53
N SER A 21 -2.06 43.73 -61.31
CA SER A 21 -1.64 44.39 -60.08
C SER A 21 -1.26 43.32 -59.07
N LEU A 22 0.05 43.07 -58.99
CA LEU A 22 0.70 42.34 -57.90
C LEU A 22 0.53 43.16 -56.62
N ILE A 23 -0.45 42.81 -55.79
CA ILE A 23 -0.51 43.27 -54.40
C ILE A 23 0.02 42.13 -53.53
N LEU A 24 1.28 42.27 -53.11
CA LEU A 24 1.84 41.58 -51.96
C LEU A 24 0.97 41.92 -50.74
N ASN A 25 0.07 41.01 -50.38
CA ASN A 25 -0.67 41.11 -49.13
C ASN A 25 0.10 40.34 -48.06
N SER A 26 0.98 41.07 -47.39
CA SER A 26 1.72 40.66 -46.20
C SER A 26 0.75 40.48 -45.03
N TYR A 27 -0.03 39.40 -45.03
CA TYR A 27 -0.70 38.96 -43.82
C TYR A 27 0.38 38.49 -42.85
N LEU A 28 0.55 39.31 -41.81
CA LEU A 28 1.25 39.01 -40.57
C LEU A 28 0.71 37.70 -40.00
N TRP A 29 1.33 36.60 -40.39
CA TRP A 29 1.33 35.36 -39.63
C TRP A 29 2.14 35.64 -38.37
N PHE A 30 1.44 36.11 -37.33
CA PHE A 30 1.91 35.82 -35.99
C PHE A 30 1.95 34.29 -35.88
N PRO A 31 3.12 33.66 -35.66
CA PRO A 31 3.09 32.30 -35.19
C PRO A 31 2.38 32.39 -33.83
N ALA A 32 1.13 31.93 -33.78
CA ALA A 32 0.63 31.37 -32.54
C ALA A 32 1.74 30.45 -32.07
N LYS A 33 2.35 30.76 -30.91
CA LYS A 33 3.27 29.83 -30.26
C LYS A 33 2.50 28.53 -30.22
N ALA A 34 2.87 27.59 -31.09
CA ALA A 34 2.33 26.25 -31.03
C ALA A 34 2.70 25.80 -29.63
N GLN A 35 1.72 25.74 -28.73
CA GLN A 35 1.90 25.13 -27.43
C GLN A 35 2.47 23.76 -27.76
N ALA A 36 3.76 23.58 -27.44
CA ALA A 36 4.43 22.32 -27.65
C ALA A 36 3.57 21.29 -26.91
N GLN A 37 2.84 20.45 -27.66
CA GLN A 37 2.10 19.36 -27.06
C GLN A 37 3.14 18.55 -26.31
N ALA A 38 3.06 18.55 -24.97
CA ALA A 38 3.98 17.78 -24.17
C ALA A 38 3.80 16.31 -24.54
N GLN A 39 4.73 15.80 -25.35
CA GLN A 39 4.71 14.42 -25.79
C GLN A 39 5.14 13.56 -24.62
N THR A 40 4.22 12.77 -24.07
CA THR A 40 4.58 11.77 -23.07
C THR A 40 5.32 10.61 -23.71
N ASP A 41 6.31 10.03 -23.03
CA ASP A 41 6.96 8.79 -23.48
C ASP A 41 6.07 7.55 -23.28
N ILE A 42 6.57 6.36 -23.63
CA ILE A 42 5.83 5.08 -23.48
C ILE A 42 5.49 4.74 -22.01
N TYR A 43 6.18 5.36 -21.05
CA TYR A 43 5.92 5.25 -19.61
C TYR A 43 5.12 6.45 -19.08
N CYS A 44 4.56 7.25 -19.97
CA CYS A 44 3.74 8.42 -19.69
C CYS A 44 4.47 9.54 -18.95
N ARG A 45 5.80 9.62 -19.04
CA ARG A 45 6.58 10.72 -18.44
C ARG A 45 6.49 11.97 -19.31
N LEU A 46 6.38 13.13 -18.68
CA LEU A 46 6.34 14.42 -19.37
C LEU A 46 7.74 14.82 -19.86
N SER A 47 7.79 15.69 -20.86
CA SER A 47 9.07 16.18 -21.40
C SER A 47 9.78 17.12 -20.40
N PRO A 48 11.12 17.23 -20.44
CA PRO A 48 11.86 18.14 -19.58
C PRO A 48 11.41 19.60 -19.67
N GLU A 49 11.01 20.06 -20.87
CA GLU A 49 10.57 21.43 -21.12
C GLU A 49 9.24 21.73 -20.42
N ALA A 50 8.26 20.84 -20.55
CA ALA A 50 6.97 20.96 -19.87
C ALA A 50 7.14 20.93 -18.35
N ILE A 51 8.06 20.08 -17.85
CA ILE A 51 8.40 20.03 -16.42
C ILE A 51 8.98 21.35 -15.94
N ALA A 52 9.93 21.94 -16.69
CA ALA A 52 10.57 23.20 -16.35
C ALA A 52 9.58 24.38 -16.38
N GLU A 53 8.69 24.43 -17.37
CA GLU A 53 7.63 25.45 -17.47
C GLU A 53 6.73 25.44 -16.23
N LYS A 54 6.23 24.24 -15.85
CA LYS A 54 5.39 24.10 -14.66
C LYS A 54 6.13 24.49 -13.37
N GLU A 55 7.40 24.13 -13.23
CA GLU A 55 8.18 24.48 -12.06
C GLU A 55 8.43 26.00 -11.96
N ASN A 56 8.70 26.68 -13.08
CA ASN A 56 8.85 28.13 -13.12
C ASN A 56 7.58 28.85 -12.66
N LEU A 57 6.41 28.39 -13.14
CA LEU A 57 5.11 28.91 -12.71
C LEU A 57 4.90 28.69 -11.20
N ARG A 58 5.20 27.50 -10.68
CA ARG A 58 5.10 27.20 -9.25
C ARG A 58 5.95 28.13 -8.40
N GLN A 59 7.19 28.42 -8.84
CA GLN A 59 8.09 29.33 -8.13
C GLN A 59 7.59 30.78 -8.18
N ALA A 60 7.04 31.22 -9.32
CA ALA A 60 6.44 32.55 -9.44
C ALA A 60 5.22 32.71 -8.50
N VAL A 61 4.38 31.67 -8.37
CA VAL A 61 3.28 31.63 -7.39
C VAL A 61 3.78 31.80 -5.96
N LEU A 62 4.89 31.13 -5.60
CA LEU A 62 5.52 31.30 -4.30
C LEU A 62 6.09 32.71 -4.09
N GLY A 63 6.46 33.39 -5.16
CA GLY A 63 6.86 34.81 -5.17
C GLY A 63 5.68 35.80 -5.08
N GLY A 64 4.43 35.33 -5.10
CA GLY A 64 3.22 36.16 -5.00
C GLY A 64 2.65 36.62 -6.35
N ASP A 65 3.09 36.04 -7.46
CA ASP A 65 2.56 36.36 -8.79
C ASP A 65 1.17 35.72 -9.00
N LYS A 66 0.14 36.57 -9.09
CA LYS A 66 -1.26 36.16 -9.28
C LYS A 66 -1.58 35.68 -10.70
N ASP A 67 -0.87 36.19 -11.71
CA ASP A 67 -1.06 35.74 -13.09
C ASP A 67 -0.47 34.34 -13.27
N ALA A 68 0.67 34.08 -12.62
CA ALA A 68 1.28 32.75 -12.56
C ALA A 68 0.39 31.73 -11.83
N GLU A 69 -0.44 32.15 -10.86
CA GLU A 69 -1.33 31.24 -10.13
C GLU A 69 -2.32 30.56 -11.06
N LYS A 70 -3.02 31.33 -11.90
CA LYS A 70 -3.97 30.76 -12.85
C LYS A 70 -3.26 29.86 -13.88
N GLN A 71 -2.12 30.30 -14.40
CA GLN A 71 -1.34 29.51 -15.37
C GLN A 71 -0.83 28.21 -14.75
N TYR A 72 -0.40 28.23 -13.49
CA TYR A 72 0.02 27.05 -12.75
C TYR A 72 -1.14 26.06 -12.50
N GLN A 73 -2.34 26.56 -12.24
CA GLN A 73 -3.54 25.73 -12.13
C GLN A 73 -3.87 25.06 -13.47
N ASP A 74 -3.87 25.83 -14.55
CA ASP A 74 -4.19 25.33 -15.89
C ASP A 74 -3.17 24.28 -16.36
N ILE A 75 -1.87 24.52 -16.16
CA ILE A 75 -0.81 23.62 -16.64
C ILE A 75 -0.81 22.28 -15.92
N HIS A 76 -1.07 22.21 -14.61
CA HIS A 76 -1.08 20.91 -13.93
C HIS A 76 -2.35 20.10 -14.26
N ILE A 77 -3.49 20.76 -14.53
CA ILE A 77 -4.70 20.10 -15.06
C ILE A 77 -4.41 19.53 -16.46
N GLN A 78 -3.73 20.30 -17.31
CA GLN A 78 -3.30 19.83 -18.63
C GLN A 78 -2.40 18.60 -18.52
N HIS A 79 -1.33 18.68 -17.73
CA HIS A 79 -0.39 17.57 -17.52
C HIS A 79 -1.09 16.32 -16.97
N SER A 80 -2.05 16.50 -16.06
CA SER A 80 -2.87 15.41 -15.54
C SER A 80 -3.66 14.70 -16.65
N ARG A 81 -4.29 15.46 -17.56
CA ARG A 81 -5.02 14.90 -18.71
C ARG A 81 -4.09 14.18 -19.68
N GLU A 82 -2.90 14.71 -19.94
CA GLU A 82 -1.90 14.09 -20.81
C GLU A 82 -1.44 12.74 -20.26
N VAL A 83 -1.05 12.70 -18.98
CA VAL A 83 -0.67 11.46 -18.29
C VAL A 83 -1.84 10.48 -18.25
N GLY A 84 -3.04 10.95 -17.92
CA GLY A 84 -4.26 10.13 -17.92
C GLY A 84 -4.56 9.51 -19.28
N ASN A 85 -4.53 10.30 -20.35
CA ASN A 85 -4.74 9.84 -21.73
C ASN A 85 -3.66 8.85 -22.17
N CYS A 86 -2.40 9.09 -21.79
CA CYS A 86 -1.33 8.15 -22.05
C CYS A 86 -1.57 6.81 -21.32
N ARG A 87 -2.00 6.82 -20.05
CA ARG A 87 -2.31 5.60 -19.28
C ARG A 87 -3.51 4.83 -19.83
N LEU A 88 -4.47 5.53 -20.44
CA LEU A 88 -5.58 4.87 -21.16
C LEU A 88 -5.14 4.16 -22.45
N ARG A 89 -3.94 4.43 -22.98
CA ARG A 89 -3.40 3.82 -24.20
C ARG A 89 -2.24 2.87 -23.93
N ASN A 90 -1.44 3.14 -22.91
CA ASN A 90 -0.26 2.37 -22.55
C ASN A 90 -0.47 1.50 -21.29
N TRP A 91 0.37 0.48 -21.15
CA TRP A 91 0.45 -0.34 -19.94
C TRP A 91 1.58 0.17 -19.03
N PRO A 92 1.41 0.16 -17.70
CA PRO A 92 0.18 -0.21 -16.98
C PRO A 92 -0.88 0.89 -17.06
N ARG A 93 -2.17 0.50 -16.94
CA ARG A 93 -3.29 1.45 -16.83
C ARG A 93 -3.24 2.22 -15.51
N ASN A 94 -2.81 1.52 -14.45
CA ASN A 94 -2.67 2.09 -13.11
C ASN A 94 -1.21 2.04 -12.71
N GLN A 95 -0.58 3.20 -12.53
CA GLN A 95 0.78 3.28 -12.01
C GLN A 95 0.78 4.09 -10.72
N GLY A 96 1.03 3.38 -9.61
CA GLY A 96 1.03 3.93 -8.26
C GLY A 96 2.42 4.26 -7.73
N ILE A 97 2.51 5.24 -6.84
CA ILE A 97 3.71 5.52 -6.03
C ILE A 97 3.34 5.59 -4.55
N TRP A 98 4.21 5.05 -3.69
CA TRP A 98 4.04 5.11 -2.24
C TRP A 98 4.75 6.34 -1.70
N LEU A 99 4.01 7.20 -1.00
CA LEU A 99 4.47 8.52 -0.57
C LEU A 99 4.30 8.69 0.94
N ARG A 100 5.42 8.88 1.64
CA ARG A 100 5.44 9.40 3.00
C ARG A 100 5.44 10.92 2.96
N ILE A 101 4.62 11.54 3.82
CA ILE A 101 4.62 12.98 4.09
C ILE A 101 5.36 13.23 5.42
N TYR A 102 6.15 14.29 5.46
CA TYR A 102 6.96 14.69 6.61
C TYR A 102 6.53 16.07 7.11
N PRO A 103 6.89 16.46 8.35
CA PRO A 103 6.58 17.78 8.87
C PRO A 103 6.93 18.91 7.90
N CYS A 104 8.13 18.88 7.31
CA CYS A 104 8.62 19.91 6.38
C CYS A 104 7.79 20.12 5.12
N ASP A 105 6.94 19.14 4.77
CA ASP A 105 6.04 19.28 3.63
C ASP A 105 4.90 20.27 3.94
N ALA A 106 4.73 20.71 5.20
CA ALA A 106 3.84 21.79 5.60
C ALA A 106 4.26 23.17 5.07
N ARG A 107 5.50 23.32 4.56
CA ARG A 107 5.94 24.59 3.96
C ARG A 107 5.13 24.89 2.69
N PRO A 108 4.80 26.16 2.44
CA PRO A 108 4.06 26.55 1.23
C PRO A 108 4.69 25.97 -0.05
N GLY A 109 3.88 25.28 -0.85
CA GLY A 109 4.27 24.72 -2.15
C GLY A 109 5.08 23.42 -2.13
N GLU A 110 5.45 22.85 -0.97
CA GLU A 110 6.20 21.58 -0.96
C GLU A 110 5.36 20.39 -1.40
N ILE A 111 4.13 20.26 -0.88
CA ILE A 111 3.20 19.21 -1.33
C ILE A 111 2.97 19.31 -2.85
N ASP A 112 2.81 20.54 -3.37
CA ASP A 112 2.65 20.81 -4.80
C ASP A 112 3.84 20.31 -5.61
N ARG A 113 5.06 20.68 -5.18
CA ARG A 113 6.32 20.27 -5.81
C ARG A 113 6.47 18.76 -5.87
N ILE A 114 6.15 18.06 -4.77
CA ILE A 114 6.25 16.59 -4.66
C ILE A 114 5.24 15.92 -5.59
N LEU A 115 3.98 16.32 -5.54
CA LEU A 115 2.92 15.73 -6.35
C LEU A 115 3.10 16.05 -7.84
N ASP A 116 3.65 17.22 -8.17
CA ASP A 116 4.04 17.55 -9.53
C ASP A 116 5.12 16.62 -10.06
N LYS A 117 6.17 16.36 -9.28
CA LYS A 117 7.20 15.38 -9.66
C LYS A 117 6.61 14.00 -9.90
N ILE A 118 5.64 13.59 -9.08
CA ILE A 118 4.92 12.32 -9.27
C ILE A 118 4.18 12.31 -10.61
N VAL A 119 3.38 13.32 -10.93
CA VAL A 119 2.69 13.37 -12.24
C VAL A 119 3.70 13.43 -13.39
N ASN A 120 4.77 14.19 -13.25
CA ASN A 120 5.81 14.32 -14.27
C ASN A 120 6.47 12.97 -14.63
N GLN A 121 6.54 12.05 -13.68
CA GLN A 121 7.03 10.67 -13.87
C GLN A 121 5.93 9.70 -14.37
N GLY A 122 4.77 10.23 -14.77
CA GLY A 122 3.68 9.48 -15.38
C GLY A 122 2.80 8.70 -14.42
N TYR A 123 2.93 8.88 -13.11
CA TYR A 123 2.05 8.19 -12.14
C TYR A 123 0.63 8.78 -12.18
N ASN A 124 -0.39 7.93 -12.02
CA ASN A 124 -1.80 8.32 -11.95
C ASN A 124 -2.50 7.85 -10.66
N GLN A 125 -1.71 7.34 -9.71
CA GLN A 125 -2.18 6.90 -8.41
C GLN A 125 -1.09 7.16 -7.36
N VAL A 126 -1.50 7.53 -6.15
CA VAL A 126 -0.60 7.77 -5.01
C VAL A 126 -1.18 7.15 -3.74
N TYR A 127 -0.33 6.48 -2.96
CA TYR A 127 -0.67 5.96 -1.64
C TYR A 127 0.03 6.84 -0.60
N ILE A 128 -0.74 7.73 0.05
CA ILE A 128 -0.24 8.70 1.02
C ILE A 128 -0.27 8.06 2.40
N GLU A 129 0.89 7.94 3.04
CA GLU A 129 1.05 7.27 4.34
C GLU A 129 0.39 8.05 5.49
N ALA A 130 -0.88 7.76 5.76
CA ALA A 130 -1.71 8.45 6.73
C ALA A 130 -1.44 8.02 8.19
N PHE A 131 -1.02 6.77 8.40
CA PHE A 131 -0.73 6.21 9.72
C PHE A 131 0.48 5.26 9.66
N PHE A 132 1.56 5.61 10.37
CA PHE A 132 2.83 4.89 10.37
C PHE A 132 3.68 5.20 11.59
N ASP A 133 4.62 4.32 11.94
CA ASP A 133 5.62 4.51 13.01
C ASP A 133 5.04 5.03 14.36
N GLY A 134 3.76 4.76 14.64
CA GLY A 134 3.06 5.22 15.84
C GLY A 134 2.59 6.68 15.78
N GLN A 135 2.35 7.21 14.60
CA GLN A 135 1.94 8.58 14.38
C GLN A 135 0.93 8.65 13.25
N VAL A 136 0.13 9.72 13.23
CA VAL A 136 -0.92 9.91 12.24
C VAL A 136 -0.80 11.29 11.59
N LEU A 137 -1.12 11.40 10.30
CA LEU A 137 -1.09 12.68 9.54
C LEU A 137 -2.27 13.63 9.86
N LEU A 138 -2.99 13.40 10.96
CA LEU A 138 -4.06 14.29 11.42
C LEU A 138 -3.46 15.52 12.14
N PRO A 139 -4.12 16.68 12.09
CA PRO A 139 -3.66 17.90 12.77
C PRO A 139 -3.67 17.71 14.29
N ALA A 140 -2.65 18.22 14.99
CA ALA A 140 -2.53 18.06 16.44
C ALA A 140 -3.73 18.65 17.23
N ALA A 141 -4.28 19.78 16.78
CA ALA A 141 -5.43 20.44 17.40
C ALA A 141 -6.75 19.68 17.23
N ASN A 142 -6.83 18.76 16.26
CA ASN A 142 -8.05 18.00 15.96
C ASN A 142 -7.71 16.54 15.61
N ASN A 143 -7.10 15.87 16.58
CA ASN A 143 -6.74 14.45 16.50
C ASN A 143 -7.35 13.69 17.69
N PRO A 144 -8.51 13.04 17.52
CA PRO A 144 -9.16 12.27 18.58
C PRO A 144 -8.55 10.87 18.76
N THR A 145 -7.50 10.53 18.00
CA THR A 145 -6.86 9.21 18.11
C THR A 145 -5.87 9.17 19.27
N VAL A 146 -5.48 7.96 19.68
CA VAL A 146 -4.45 7.77 20.72
C VAL A 146 -3.03 8.00 20.21
N TRP A 147 -2.84 8.16 18.90
CA TRP A 147 -1.53 8.42 18.32
C TRP A 147 -1.31 9.92 18.15
N PRO A 148 -0.10 10.40 18.45
CA PRO A 148 0.23 11.80 18.21
C PRO A 148 0.28 12.13 16.71
N SER A 149 0.09 13.41 16.38
CA SER A 149 0.31 13.90 15.01
C SER A 149 1.76 13.70 14.58
N VAL A 150 1.99 13.56 13.28
CA VAL A 150 3.34 13.68 12.68
C VAL A 150 3.86 15.12 12.82
N LEU A 151 2.99 16.12 12.75
CA LEU A 151 3.34 17.54 12.83
C LEU A 151 3.06 18.07 14.25
N ARG A 152 4.13 18.32 15.01
CA ARG A 152 4.08 18.76 16.42
C ARG A 152 4.83 20.07 16.67
N VAL A 153 5.08 20.82 15.61
CA VAL A 153 5.80 22.09 15.71
C VAL A 153 4.81 23.15 16.20
N PRO A 154 5.16 23.94 17.23
CA PRO A 154 4.31 25.02 17.69
C PRO A 154 3.91 25.97 16.56
N GLY A 155 2.63 26.35 16.49
CA GLY A 155 2.07 27.18 15.43
C GLY A 155 1.54 26.43 14.21
N TYR A 156 1.76 25.11 14.14
CA TYR A 156 1.27 24.24 13.06
C TYR A 156 0.16 23.27 13.50
N GLU A 157 -0.43 23.46 14.68
CA GLU A 157 -1.34 22.50 15.30
C GLU A 157 -2.62 22.26 14.47
N ASN A 158 -3.02 23.24 13.66
CA ASN A 158 -4.19 23.17 12.80
C ASN A 158 -3.91 22.66 11.38
N VAL A 159 -2.65 22.41 11.02
CA VAL A 159 -2.28 21.98 9.67
C VAL A 159 -2.64 20.51 9.46
N ASP A 160 -3.63 20.26 8.60
CA ASP A 160 -4.08 18.91 8.23
C ASP A 160 -3.35 18.42 6.97
N LEU A 161 -2.14 17.89 7.18
CA LEU A 161 -1.29 17.38 6.10
C LEU A 161 -1.97 16.28 5.29
N LEU A 162 -2.81 15.45 5.92
CA LEU A 162 -3.55 14.39 5.22
C LEU A 162 -4.58 14.99 4.27
N ALA A 163 -5.44 15.88 4.76
CA ALA A 163 -6.47 16.53 3.95
C ALA A 163 -5.87 17.29 2.77
N GLU A 164 -4.82 18.07 3.03
CA GLU A 164 -4.14 18.87 2.02
C GLU A 164 -3.51 17.99 0.94
N SER A 165 -2.79 16.94 1.33
CA SER A 165 -2.14 16.01 0.39
C SER A 165 -3.16 15.26 -0.47
N LEU A 166 -4.26 14.77 0.12
CA LEU A 166 -5.32 14.09 -0.60
C LEU A 166 -6.02 15.02 -1.60
N ARG A 167 -6.33 16.25 -1.20
CA ARG A 167 -6.96 17.26 -2.07
C ARG A 167 -6.03 17.62 -3.25
N LYS A 168 -4.79 18.01 -2.96
CA LYS A 168 -3.81 18.41 -3.99
C LYS A 168 -3.45 17.28 -4.95
N ALA A 169 -3.49 16.02 -4.48
CA ALA A 169 -3.29 14.86 -5.35
C ALA A 169 -4.46 14.70 -6.33
N LYS A 170 -5.71 14.86 -5.87
CA LYS A 170 -6.90 14.78 -6.72
C LYS A 170 -6.95 15.90 -7.76
N GLU A 171 -6.55 17.12 -7.42
CA GLU A 171 -6.46 18.26 -8.35
C GLU A 171 -5.50 17.96 -9.51
N ARG A 172 -4.45 17.20 -9.23
CA ARG A 172 -3.49 16.68 -10.20
C ARG A 172 -3.95 15.39 -10.89
N GLY A 173 -5.22 14.99 -10.71
CA GLY A 173 -5.85 13.78 -11.27
C GLY A 173 -5.22 12.46 -10.81
N LEU A 174 -4.47 12.47 -9.70
CA LEU A 174 -4.02 11.24 -9.06
C LEU A 174 -5.18 10.59 -8.31
N ARG A 175 -5.34 9.28 -8.44
CA ARG A 175 -6.17 8.51 -7.51
C ARG A 175 -5.44 8.44 -6.16
N ALA A 176 -5.95 9.14 -5.16
CA ALA A 176 -5.29 9.32 -3.87
C ALA A 176 -5.84 8.38 -2.80
N TYR A 177 -5.01 7.44 -2.34
CA TYR A 177 -5.35 6.48 -1.29
C TYR A 177 -4.71 6.89 0.04
N GLY A 178 -5.41 6.65 1.15
CA GLY A 178 -4.78 6.66 2.47
C GLY A 178 -4.09 5.32 2.73
N TRP A 179 -2.78 5.32 2.94
CA TRP A 179 -2.00 4.15 3.33
C TRP A 179 -1.83 4.12 4.84
N VAL A 180 -2.27 3.04 5.48
CA VAL A 180 -2.28 2.89 6.93
C VAL A 180 -1.61 1.58 7.33
N PHE A 181 -0.79 1.61 8.38
CA PHE A 181 -0.35 0.37 9.04
C PHE A 181 -1.55 -0.24 9.75
N THR A 182 -1.68 -1.56 9.72
CA THR A 182 -2.86 -2.27 10.21
C THR A 182 -2.62 -2.85 11.59
N MET A 183 -1.70 -3.81 11.72
CA MET A 183 -1.40 -4.40 13.03
C MET A 183 -0.14 -3.84 13.68
N ASN A 184 0.68 -3.10 12.94
CA ASN A 184 1.83 -2.40 13.50
C ASN A 184 1.41 -1.00 13.98
N PHE A 185 1.19 -0.85 15.28
CA PHE A 185 0.72 0.38 15.90
C PHE A 185 1.86 1.34 16.31
N GLY A 186 3.12 0.93 16.16
CA GLY A 186 4.28 1.77 16.43
C GLY A 186 4.60 2.00 17.91
N TYR A 187 5.79 2.53 18.15
CA TYR A 187 6.39 2.62 19.48
C TYR A 187 5.61 3.51 20.44
N THR A 188 5.08 4.65 20.01
CA THR A 188 4.31 5.56 20.87
C THR A 188 3.10 4.87 21.53
N TYR A 189 2.40 3.99 20.80
CA TYR A 189 1.28 3.23 21.33
C TYR A 189 1.71 2.29 22.46
N SER A 190 2.90 1.69 22.34
CA SER A 190 3.48 0.84 23.39
C SER A 190 3.84 1.60 24.66
N GLN A 191 3.97 2.92 24.60
CA GLN A 191 4.32 3.73 25.77
C GLN A 191 3.08 4.10 26.60
N LEU A 192 1.87 3.84 26.10
CA LEU A 192 0.62 4.12 26.81
C LEU A 192 0.40 3.05 27.91
N PRO A 193 0.38 3.43 29.21
CA PRO A 193 0.25 2.47 30.30
C PRO A 193 -1.07 1.68 30.25
N ASN A 194 -2.15 2.32 29.81
CA ASN A 194 -3.48 1.73 29.67
C ASN A 194 -3.68 0.96 28.35
N ARG A 195 -2.61 0.68 27.59
CA ARG A 195 -2.64 -0.11 26.35
C ARG A 195 -1.71 -1.33 26.36
N GLN A 196 -1.05 -1.61 27.48
CA GLN A 196 -0.11 -2.73 27.60
C GLN A 196 -0.75 -4.11 27.36
N GLN A 197 -2.04 -4.25 27.66
CA GLN A 197 -2.82 -5.47 27.42
C GLN A 197 -3.23 -5.65 25.95
N ALA A 198 -3.23 -4.56 25.16
CA ALA A 198 -3.55 -4.58 23.74
C ALA A 198 -2.37 -5.02 22.85
N LEU A 199 -1.16 -5.11 23.42
CA LEU A 199 0.04 -5.51 22.69
C LEU A 199 0.10 -7.02 22.48
N ALA A 200 0.57 -7.44 21.30
CA ALA A 200 0.78 -8.85 21.00
C ALA A 200 1.90 -9.41 21.87
N ARG A 201 1.74 -10.65 22.35
CA ARG A 201 2.74 -11.34 23.19
C ARG A 201 3.06 -12.73 22.65
N ASN A 202 4.32 -13.13 22.77
CA ASN A 202 4.77 -14.48 22.47
C ASN A 202 4.72 -15.41 23.70
N GLY A 203 5.11 -16.67 23.53
CA GLY A 203 5.13 -17.68 24.59
C GLY A 203 6.09 -17.44 25.74
N ARG A 204 6.96 -16.43 25.62
CA ARG A 204 7.89 -15.96 26.64
C ARG A 204 7.36 -14.73 27.37
N GLY A 205 6.12 -14.31 27.10
CA GLY A 205 5.50 -13.11 27.66
C GLY A 205 6.00 -11.80 27.05
N GLN A 206 6.86 -11.89 26.03
CA GLN A 206 7.52 -10.73 25.43
C GLN A 206 6.60 -10.06 24.41
N THR A 207 6.66 -8.74 24.33
CA THR A 207 6.10 -7.96 23.23
C THR A 207 7.08 -7.89 22.06
N THR A 208 6.61 -7.43 20.90
CA THR A 208 7.48 -7.28 19.73
C THR A 208 8.63 -6.29 19.94
N LEU A 209 8.51 -5.33 20.86
CA LEU A 209 9.61 -4.42 21.22
C LEU A 209 10.74 -5.09 21.98
N GLN A 210 10.44 -6.14 22.74
CA GLN A 210 11.40 -6.82 23.61
C GLN A 210 12.21 -7.89 22.87
N VAL A 211 11.83 -8.24 21.64
CA VAL A 211 12.50 -9.28 20.84
C VAL A 211 13.35 -8.74 19.70
N ILE A 212 13.39 -7.41 19.52
CA ILE A 212 14.15 -6.77 18.43
C ILE A 212 15.53 -6.36 18.96
N PRO A 213 16.62 -7.03 18.55
CA PRO A 213 17.96 -6.48 18.72
C PRO A 213 18.17 -5.28 17.78
N ASP A 214 19.07 -4.36 18.14
CA ASP A 214 19.44 -3.16 17.37
C ASP A 214 19.57 -3.46 15.87
N ASN A 215 18.56 -3.02 15.10
CA ASN A 215 18.17 -3.70 13.87
C ASN A 215 18.80 -3.08 12.61
N VAL A 216 20.10 -2.79 12.65
CA VAL A 216 20.83 -2.18 11.54
C VAL A 216 20.71 -3.00 10.24
N SER A 217 20.60 -4.33 10.35
CA SER A 217 20.46 -5.24 9.21
C SER A 217 19.06 -5.25 8.58
N LEU A 218 17.95 -5.21 9.34
CA LEU A 218 16.61 -5.01 8.74
C LEU A 218 16.45 -3.59 8.20
N HIS A 219 17.02 -2.59 8.86
CA HIS A 219 16.96 -1.20 8.39
C HIS A 219 17.48 -1.08 6.95
N ASN A 220 18.57 -1.80 6.65
CA ASN A 220 19.16 -1.84 5.32
C ASN A 220 18.37 -2.69 4.30
N GLN A 221 17.66 -3.72 4.75
CA GLN A 221 16.89 -4.61 3.86
C GLN A 221 15.46 -4.13 3.57
N LEU A 222 14.85 -3.40 4.51
CA LEU A 222 13.43 -3.05 4.47
C LEU A 222 13.18 -1.52 4.46
N GLY A 223 14.20 -0.70 4.74
CA GLY A 223 14.10 0.76 4.76
C GLY A 223 13.90 1.33 6.18
N ALA A 224 14.03 2.65 6.31
CA ALA A 224 14.21 3.34 7.60
C ALA A 224 13.01 3.33 8.57
N SER A 225 11.85 2.78 8.19
CA SER A 225 10.57 2.82 8.93
C SER A 225 10.33 1.63 9.87
N HIS A 226 11.37 0.90 10.25
CA HIS A 226 11.19 -0.40 10.90
C HIS A 226 11.81 -0.48 12.30
N ALA A 227 12.27 0.65 12.85
CA ALA A 227 12.75 0.72 14.22
C ALA A 227 11.64 0.59 15.28
N PHE A 228 10.36 0.69 14.88
CA PHE A 228 9.22 0.79 15.80
C PHE A 228 8.13 -0.26 15.51
N HIS A 229 8.51 -1.54 15.53
CA HIS A 229 7.56 -2.63 15.30
C HIS A 229 6.81 -3.00 16.59
N THR A 230 5.79 -2.22 16.95
CA THR A 230 4.86 -2.61 18.01
C THR A 230 3.64 -3.24 17.37
N PHE A 231 3.49 -4.55 17.46
CA PHE A 231 2.29 -5.24 16.97
C PHE A 231 1.27 -5.41 18.09
N VAL A 232 -0.01 -5.31 17.72
CA VAL A 232 -1.14 -5.52 18.64
C VAL A 232 -1.69 -6.94 18.59
N ASP A 233 -2.29 -7.35 19.70
CA ASP A 233 -3.14 -8.52 19.75
C ASP A 233 -4.40 -8.25 18.91
N PRO A 234 -4.61 -8.95 17.77
CA PRO A 234 -5.76 -8.69 16.90
C PRO A 234 -7.11 -9.01 17.55
N TYR A 235 -7.12 -9.70 18.69
CA TYR A 235 -8.31 -9.99 19.48
C TYR A 235 -8.59 -8.95 20.57
N SER A 236 -7.68 -8.01 20.84
CA SER A 236 -7.91 -6.94 21.84
C SER A 236 -9.06 -6.02 21.41
N PRO A 237 -10.10 -5.87 22.24
CA PRO A 237 -11.17 -4.88 22.01
C PRO A 237 -10.63 -3.45 21.97
N GLU A 238 -9.67 -3.11 22.82
CA GLU A 238 -9.04 -1.80 22.88
C GLU A 238 -8.30 -1.47 21.58
N ALA A 239 -7.48 -2.40 21.07
CA ALA A 239 -6.77 -2.21 19.81
C ALA A 239 -7.75 -2.00 18.63
N ARG A 240 -8.83 -2.80 18.57
CA ARG A 240 -9.86 -2.70 17.53
C ARG A 240 -10.60 -1.36 17.59
N GLN A 241 -10.92 -0.88 18.79
CA GLN A 241 -11.59 0.39 18.99
C GLN A 241 -10.69 1.57 18.60
N ASP A 242 -9.47 1.63 19.13
CA ASP A 242 -8.52 2.71 18.82
C ASP A 242 -8.25 2.78 17.31
N TYR A 243 -8.08 1.62 16.66
CA TYR A 243 -7.87 1.55 15.21
C TYR A 243 -9.08 2.02 14.42
N SER A 244 -10.30 1.65 14.84
CA SER A 244 -11.53 2.08 14.19
C SER A 244 -11.70 3.60 14.25
N VAL A 245 -11.33 4.24 15.36
CA VAL A 245 -11.31 5.70 15.46
C VAL A 245 -10.33 6.29 14.44
N MET A 246 -9.10 5.78 14.35
CA MET A 246 -8.10 6.27 13.40
C MET A 246 -8.56 6.11 11.94
N VAL A 247 -9.06 4.93 11.54
CA VAL A 247 -9.56 4.71 10.17
C VAL A 247 -10.71 5.66 9.85
N ASN A 248 -11.65 5.88 10.78
CA ASN A 248 -12.76 6.81 10.56
C ASN A 248 -12.27 8.26 10.40
N GLU A 249 -11.27 8.69 11.18
CA GLU A 249 -10.68 10.02 11.02
C GLU A 249 -9.95 10.21 9.69
N VAL A 250 -9.23 9.19 9.22
CA VAL A 250 -8.64 9.17 7.87
C VAL A 250 -9.73 9.27 6.81
N LEU A 251 -10.83 8.54 6.95
CA LEU A 251 -11.94 8.56 6.00
C LEU A 251 -12.69 9.90 5.95
N LYS A 252 -12.70 10.67 7.05
CA LYS A 252 -13.26 12.04 7.04
C LYS A 252 -12.53 12.98 6.06
N ARG A 253 -11.26 12.70 5.74
CA ARG A 253 -10.45 13.46 4.77
C ARG A 253 -10.67 12.99 3.32
N GLN A 254 -11.66 12.10 3.12
CA GLN A 254 -12.16 11.67 1.82
C GLN A 254 -11.09 11.08 0.88
N PRO A 255 -10.27 10.11 1.29
CA PRO A 255 -9.43 9.41 0.31
C PRO A 255 -10.31 8.66 -0.72
N GLN A 256 -9.78 8.39 -1.91
CA GLN A 256 -10.46 7.59 -2.94
C GLN A 256 -10.33 6.08 -2.71
N GLY A 257 -9.50 5.68 -1.74
CA GLY A 257 -9.37 4.32 -1.26
C GLY A 257 -8.45 4.24 -0.04
N VAL A 258 -8.37 3.07 0.58
CA VAL A 258 -7.48 2.83 1.72
C VAL A 258 -6.61 1.61 1.45
N LEU A 259 -5.30 1.74 1.69
CA LEU A 259 -4.33 0.66 1.56
C LEU A 259 -3.87 0.21 2.94
N PHE A 260 -4.21 -1.02 3.30
CA PHE A 260 -3.90 -1.65 4.58
C PHE A 260 -2.57 -2.40 4.51
N ASP A 261 -1.56 -1.89 5.19
CA ASP A 261 -0.23 -2.51 5.30
C ASP A 261 -0.03 -3.19 6.65
N TYR A 262 0.98 -4.05 6.79
CA TYR A 262 1.26 -4.82 8.00
C TYR A 262 0.06 -5.66 8.47
N VAL A 263 -0.63 -6.28 7.52
CA VAL A 263 -1.69 -7.27 7.79
C VAL A 263 -1.04 -8.62 8.14
N ARG A 264 -0.30 -8.66 9.25
CA ARG A 264 0.58 -9.75 9.67
C ARG A 264 1.12 -9.52 11.08
N TYR A 265 1.86 -10.50 11.61
CA TYR A 265 2.75 -10.31 12.76
C TYR A 265 4.18 -9.88 12.37
N LEU A 266 5.02 -9.67 13.38
CA LEU A 266 6.44 -9.36 13.24
C LEU A 266 7.15 -10.44 12.43
N ARG A 267 8.02 -10.03 11.51
CA ARG A 267 8.92 -10.94 10.80
C ARG A 267 10.16 -11.15 11.66
N GLY A 268 10.43 -12.39 12.05
CA GLY A 268 11.70 -12.71 12.71
C GLY A 268 12.88 -12.79 11.75
N VAL A 269 14.08 -12.89 12.33
CA VAL A 269 15.37 -12.99 11.62
C VAL A 269 16.07 -14.30 11.91
N GLY A 270 16.91 -14.77 10.99
CA GLY A 270 17.63 -16.03 11.14
C GLY A 270 16.67 -17.20 11.38
N SER A 271 16.91 -18.01 12.40
CA SER A 271 16.02 -19.10 12.82
C SER A 271 14.62 -18.60 13.19
N ASN A 272 14.52 -17.45 13.85
CA ASN A 272 13.23 -16.86 14.27
C ASN A 272 12.37 -16.39 13.09
N SER A 273 12.88 -16.43 11.85
CA SER A 273 12.07 -16.15 10.66
C SER A 273 11.01 -17.24 10.40
N VAL A 274 11.15 -18.40 11.04
CA VAL A 274 10.21 -19.52 11.04
C VAL A 274 9.59 -19.64 12.43
N ALA A 275 8.26 -19.78 12.49
CA ALA A 275 7.54 -20.22 13.68
C ALA A 275 7.29 -21.72 13.57
N ASP A 276 7.94 -22.52 14.42
CA ASP A 276 7.83 -23.98 14.42
C ASP A 276 7.40 -24.57 15.76
N GLU A 277 7.26 -23.74 16.80
CA GLU A 277 6.58 -24.06 18.04
C GLU A 277 5.51 -23.03 18.43
N VAL A 278 4.57 -23.41 19.29
CA VAL A 278 3.49 -22.50 19.74
C VAL A 278 4.03 -21.27 20.45
N LYS A 279 5.16 -21.37 21.14
CA LYS A 279 5.77 -20.24 21.85
C LYS A 279 6.31 -19.15 20.92
N ASP A 280 6.52 -19.44 19.64
CA ASP A 280 6.89 -18.44 18.63
C ASP A 280 5.71 -17.56 18.20
N LEU A 281 4.47 -18.02 18.44
CA LEU A 281 3.26 -17.33 18.01
C LEU A 281 2.95 -16.14 18.93
N TRP A 282 2.43 -15.07 18.32
CA TRP A 282 2.06 -13.83 18.99
C TRP A 282 0.62 -13.84 19.56
N ILE A 283 0.21 -14.98 20.12
CA ILE A 283 -1.15 -15.28 20.59
C ILE A 283 -1.26 -15.41 22.13
N TYR A 284 -0.24 -14.95 22.85
CA TYR A 284 -0.17 -15.09 24.31
C TYR A 284 -0.73 -13.88 25.07
N GLY A 285 -1.24 -12.87 24.36
CA GLY A 285 -2.05 -11.81 24.95
C GLY A 285 -3.31 -12.37 25.58
N GLU A 286 -3.87 -11.66 26.56
CA GLU A 286 -5.04 -12.11 27.31
C GLU A 286 -6.24 -12.36 26.38
N ALA A 287 -6.51 -11.43 25.46
CA ALA A 287 -7.60 -11.55 24.49
C ALA A 287 -7.41 -12.75 23.56
N SER A 288 -6.22 -12.91 22.96
CA SER A 288 -5.89 -14.08 22.14
C SER A 288 -6.07 -15.40 22.91
N ARG A 289 -5.50 -15.52 24.11
CA ARG A 289 -5.61 -16.74 24.94
C ARG A 289 -7.07 -17.07 25.26
N ASN A 290 -7.86 -16.08 25.66
CA ASN A 290 -9.27 -16.26 25.99
C ASN A 290 -10.07 -16.76 24.78
N VAL A 291 -9.87 -16.15 23.61
CA VAL A 291 -10.54 -16.58 22.38
C VAL A 291 -10.08 -17.98 21.96
N LEU A 292 -8.79 -18.30 22.06
CA LEU A 292 -8.29 -19.64 21.72
C LEU A 292 -8.88 -20.72 22.62
N LEU A 293 -8.96 -20.47 23.94
CA LEU A 293 -9.60 -21.40 24.88
C LEU A 293 -11.09 -21.59 24.58
N GLN A 294 -11.79 -20.54 24.16
CA GLN A 294 -13.21 -20.60 23.75
C GLN A 294 -13.44 -21.38 22.45
N ARG A 295 -12.39 -21.66 21.67
CA ARG A 295 -12.51 -22.55 20.50
C ARG A 295 -12.66 -24.01 20.89
N ALA A 296 -12.37 -24.39 22.15
CA ALA A 296 -12.66 -25.72 22.65
C ALA A 296 -14.19 -25.97 22.69
N LYS A 297 -14.59 -27.18 22.29
CA LYS A 297 -15.99 -27.64 22.34
C LYS A 297 -16.32 -28.41 23.62
N ASN A 298 -15.31 -28.71 24.43
CA ASN A 298 -15.44 -29.38 25.72
C ASN A 298 -14.24 -29.08 26.65
N GLU A 299 -14.39 -29.41 27.93
CA GLU A 299 -13.36 -29.18 28.95
C GLU A 299 -12.05 -29.94 28.68
N ALA A 300 -12.11 -31.14 28.09
CA ALA A 300 -10.92 -31.88 27.68
C ALA A 300 -10.11 -31.11 26.61
N GLY A 301 -10.78 -30.51 25.63
CA GLY A 301 -10.16 -29.65 24.62
C GLY A 301 -9.55 -28.39 25.24
N LYS A 302 -10.29 -27.73 26.13
CA LYS A 302 -9.85 -26.52 26.81
C LYS A 302 -8.59 -26.76 27.65
N GLU A 303 -8.57 -27.85 28.43
CA GLU A 303 -7.41 -28.22 29.25
C GLU A 303 -6.21 -28.63 28.39
N LEU A 304 -6.41 -29.34 27.27
CA LEU A 304 -5.30 -29.69 26.38
C LEU A 304 -4.67 -28.45 25.74
N ILE A 305 -5.50 -27.50 25.28
CA ILE A 305 -5.04 -26.21 24.74
C ILE A 305 -4.24 -25.45 25.81
N ARG A 306 -4.76 -25.37 27.05
CA ARG A 306 -4.08 -24.70 28.16
C ARG A 306 -2.69 -25.30 28.40
N ARG A 307 -2.60 -26.63 28.53
CA ARG A 307 -1.33 -27.35 28.71
C ARG A 307 -0.36 -27.11 27.54
N PHE A 308 -0.88 -27.14 26.31
CA PHE A 308 -0.07 -26.89 25.12
C PHE A 308 0.54 -25.48 25.12
N LEU A 309 -0.25 -24.46 25.45
CA LEU A 309 0.24 -23.08 25.54
C LEU A 309 1.28 -22.90 26.65
N ASP A 310 1.04 -23.49 27.83
CA ASP A 310 1.90 -23.36 28.99
C ASP A 310 3.25 -24.08 28.79
N LYS A 311 3.21 -25.33 28.29
CA LYS A 311 4.41 -26.14 28.08
C LYS A 311 5.16 -25.79 26.79
N GLY A 312 4.43 -25.42 25.74
CA GLY A 312 4.95 -25.30 24.37
C GLY A 312 4.78 -26.57 23.52
N TYR A 313 4.37 -27.68 24.14
CA TYR A 313 4.16 -28.97 23.49
C TYR A 313 3.16 -29.81 24.29
N VAL A 314 2.69 -30.92 23.71
CA VAL A 314 1.90 -31.93 24.41
C VAL A 314 2.52 -33.30 24.26
N THR A 315 2.42 -34.11 25.31
CA THR A 315 2.89 -35.51 25.33
C THR A 315 1.71 -36.47 25.27
N SER A 316 1.97 -37.76 25.01
CA SER A 316 0.95 -38.81 25.14
C SER A 316 0.36 -38.86 26.56
N GLY A 317 1.17 -38.59 27.58
CA GLY A 317 0.71 -38.50 28.97
C GLY A 317 -0.25 -37.33 29.21
N ASP A 318 -0.02 -36.19 28.57
CA ASP A 318 -0.95 -35.05 28.63
C ASP A 318 -2.30 -35.36 27.99
N ILE A 319 -2.27 -36.06 26.85
CA ILE A 319 -3.48 -36.49 26.14
C ILE A 319 -4.27 -37.50 26.99
N TYR A 320 -3.59 -38.46 27.62
CA TYR A 320 -4.21 -39.41 28.53
C TYR A 320 -4.78 -38.74 29.78
N ALA A 321 -4.06 -37.77 30.36
CA ALA A 321 -4.53 -37.06 31.55
C ALA A 321 -5.87 -36.34 31.30
N VAL A 322 -6.05 -35.75 30.12
CA VAL A 322 -7.30 -35.04 29.78
C VAL A 322 -8.40 -35.96 29.25
N SER A 323 -8.07 -37.17 28.77
CA SER A 323 -9.05 -38.09 28.19
C SER A 323 -10.06 -38.62 29.21
N SER A 324 -9.71 -38.60 30.51
CA SER A 324 -10.64 -38.82 31.63
C SER A 324 -11.85 -37.89 31.61
N ARG A 325 -11.74 -36.74 30.93
CA ARG A 325 -12.80 -35.73 30.74
C ARG A 325 -13.46 -35.81 29.35
N GLY A 326 -13.22 -36.91 28.63
CA GLY A 326 -13.67 -37.15 27.25
C GLY A 326 -12.60 -36.83 26.20
N THR A 327 -12.89 -37.17 24.94
CA THR A 327 -11.99 -36.85 23.81
C THR A 327 -11.91 -35.34 23.59
N PRO A 328 -10.72 -34.71 23.58
CA PRO A 328 -10.55 -33.30 23.27
C PRO A 328 -11.22 -32.92 21.93
N LYS A 329 -12.05 -31.86 21.95
CA LYS A 329 -12.74 -31.34 20.76
C LYS A 329 -12.62 -29.82 20.70
N TRP A 330 -12.51 -29.28 19.49
CA TRP A 330 -12.51 -27.85 19.22
C TRP A 330 -13.24 -27.54 17.90
N GLN A 331 -13.44 -26.26 17.63
CA GLN A 331 -13.97 -25.76 16.36
C GLN A 331 -13.09 -26.26 15.20
N SER A 332 -13.74 -26.77 14.16
CA SER A 332 -13.06 -27.08 12.90
C SER A 332 -12.61 -25.77 12.28
N PHE A 333 -11.37 -25.70 11.81
CA PHE A 333 -10.80 -24.50 11.19
C PHE A 333 -10.55 -24.72 9.71
N PHE A 334 -10.58 -23.63 8.95
CA PHE A 334 -9.99 -23.59 7.61
C PHE A 334 -8.50 -23.94 7.73
N SER A 335 -8.08 -24.99 7.04
CA SER A 335 -6.67 -25.34 6.96
C SER A 335 -5.95 -24.31 6.09
N LEU A 336 -4.82 -23.78 6.55
CA LEU A 336 -3.88 -22.98 5.73
C LEU A 336 -3.19 -23.81 4.63
N SER A 337 -3.61 -25.06 4.43
CA SER A 337 -3.16 -25.88 3.30
C SER A 337 -4.02 -25.59 2.09
N ALA A 338 -3.39 -25.35 0.94
CA ALA A 338 -4.03 -25.06 -0.35
C ALA A 338 -4.94 -26.18 -0.91
N ASN A 339 -5.23 -27.21 -0.11
CA ASN A 339 -6.24 -28.23 -0.38
C ASN A 339 -7.17 -28.28 0.83
N GLY A 340 -8.33 -27.65 0.69
CA GLY A 340 -9.44 -27.75 1.63
C GLY A 340 -9.88 -29.20 1.87
N ASP A 341 -10.54 -29.40 3.00
CA ASP A 341 -11.39 -30.56 3.34
C ASP A 341 -10.76 -31.81 3.96
N LYS A 342 -9.50 -31.80 4.42
CA LYS A 342 -9.02 -32.87 5.29
C LYS A 342 -8.44 -32.35 6.61
N LEU A 343 -9.09 -32.73 7.72
CA LEU A 343 -8.49 -32.72 9.05
C LEU A 343 -7.12 -33.44 8.96
N PRO A 344 -6.07 -32.92 9.60
CA PRO A 344 -4.74 -33.52 9.53
C PRO A 344 -4.79 -34.94 10.10
N LYS A 345 -4.23 -35.90 9.35
CA LYS A 345 -3.97 -37.27 9.83
C LYS A 345 -2.80 -37.30 10.82
N GLY A 346 -2.75 -36.38 11.78
CA GLY A 346 -1.71 -36.26 12.80
C GLY A 346 -2.24 -36.52 14.20
N GLY A 347 -1.36 -36.91 15.13
CA GLY A 347 -1.70 -37.05 16.56
C GLY A 347 -2.13 -35.71 17.17
N SER A 348 -2.74 -35.74 18.37
CA SER A 348 -3.35 -34.55 19.00
C SER A 348 -2.40 -33.35 19.16
N GLY A 349 -1.08 -33.58 19.23
CA GLY A 349 -0.07 -32.52 19.23
C GLY A 349 0.01 -31.73 17.92
N THR A 350 -0.03 -32.41 16.78
CA THR A 350 -0.11 -31.75 15.47
C THR A 350 -1.41 -30.97 15.33
N GLN A 351 -2.52 -31.53 15.83
CA GLN A 351 -3.82 -30.87 15.68
C GLN A 351 -3.92 -29.59 16.53
N VAL A 352 -3.40 -29.59 17.77
CA VAL A 352 -3.41 -28.37 18.62
C VAL A 352 -2.39 -27.32 18.14
N TRP A 353 -1.28 -27.75 17.52
CA TRP A 353 -0.37 -26.85 16.80
C TRP A 353 -1.08 -26.15 15.66
N GLU A 354 -1.71 -26.90 14.76
CA GLU A 354 -2.41 -26.32 13.62
C GLU A 354 -3.62 -25.46 14.03
N LEU A 355 -4.34 -25.82 15.10
CA LEU A 355 -5.35 -24.96 15.72
C LEU A 355 -4.75 -23.61 16.12
N SER A 356 -3.58 -23.61 16.75
CA SER A 356 -2.94 -22.39 17.26
C SER A 356 -2.46 -21.48 16.13
N VAL A 357 -1.90 -22.07 15.06
CA VAL A 357 -1.50 -21.33 13.85
C VAL A 357 -2.73 -20.77 13.13
N ALA A 358 -3.78 -21.57 12.96
CA ALA A 358 -5.04 -21.11 12.37
C ALA A 358 -5.68 -19.99 13.21
N HIS A 359 -5.60 -20.07 14.55
CA HIS A 359 -6.07 -19.01 15.45
C HIS A 359 -5.29 -17.70 15.25
N ALA A 360 -3.96 -17.76 15.11
CA ALA A 360 -3.14 -16.59 14.82
C ALA A 360 -3.53 -15.95 13.46
N ALA A 361 -3.66 -16.76 12.41
CA ALA A 361 -4.06 -16.32 11.08
C ALA A 361 -5.48 -15.73 11.06
N GLN A 362 -6.44 -16.36 11.74
CA GLN A 362 -7.81 -15.87 11.84
C GLN A 362 -7.88 -14.51 12.53
N GLY A 363 -7.04 -14.29 13.56
CA GLY A 363 -6.96 -12.98 14.23
C GLY A 363 -6.60 -11.87 13.24
N ILE A 364 -5.61 -12.11 12.37
CA ILE A 364 -5.21 -11.17 11.32
C ILE A 364 -6.37 -10.88 10.36
N LEU A 365 -7.08 -11.92 9.90
CA LEU A 365 -8.22 -11.78 8.99
C LEU A 365 -9.39 -11.01 9.62
N ASP A 366 -9.74 -11.34 10.86
CA ASP A 366 -10.81 -10.68 11.60
C ASP A 366 -10.48 -9.21 11.85
N PHE A 367 -9.22 -8.91 12.18
CA PHE A 367 -8.78 -7.54 12.39
C PHE A 367 -8.80 -6.74 11.07
N LEU A 368 -8.36 -7.33 9.96
CA LEU A 368 -8.49 -6.72 8.63
C LEU A 368 -9.96 -6.45 8.27
N GLN A 369 -10.87 -7.36 8.60
CA GLN A 369 -12.30 -7.20 8.36
C GLN A 369 -12.88 -6.04 9.18
N VAL A 370 -12.48 -5.89 10.44
CA VAL A 370 -12.85 -4.73 11.28
C VAL A 370 -12.29 -3.44 10.68
N ALA A 371 -11.00 -3.44 10.34
CA ALA A 371 -10.30 -2.30 9.76
C ALA A 371 -10.93 -1.80 8.45
N SER A 372 -11.31 -2.73 7.56
CA SER A 372 -11.78 -2.41 6.21
C SER A 372 -13.29 -2.18 6.12
N LYS A 373 -14.08 -2.56 7.14
CA LYS A 373 -15.54 -2.41 7.15
C LYS A 373 -16.01 -0.97 6.90
N PRO A 374 -15.46 0.09 7.52
CA PRO A 374 -15.89 1.46 7.23
C PRO A 374 -15.60 1.91 5.80
N VAL A 375 -14.51 1.39 5.20
CA VAL A 375 -14.12 1.66 3.80
C VAL A 375 -15.12 1.02 2.85
N GLN A 376 -15.45 -0.25 3.10
CA GLN A 376 -16.43 -1.02 2.34
C GLN A 376 -17.82 -0.38 2.41
N GLN A 377 -18.26 0.05 3.59
CA GLN A 377 -19.56 0.70 3.80
C GLN A 377 -19.69 2.03 3.03
N LYS A 378 -18.57 2.73 2.77
CA LYS A 378 -18.54 3.94 1.95
C LYS A 378 -18.40 3.66 0.45
N GLY A 379 -18.34 2.39 0.03
CA GLY A 379 -18.14 2.02 -1.37
C GLY A 379 -16.77 2.42 -1.93
N LEU A 380 -15.77 2.62 -1.07
CA LEU A 380 -14.42 3.00 -1.47
C LEU A 380 -13.58 1.76 -1.76
N SER A 381 -12.57 1.91 -2.63
CA SER A 381 -11.57 0.87 -2.86
C SER A 381 -10.78 0.58 -1.59
N ALA A 382 -10.56 -0.69 -1.28
CA ALA A 382 -9.61 -1.10 -0.25
C ALA A 382 -8.55 -2.03 -0.84
N GLY A 383 -7.31 -1.89 -0.40
CA GLY A 383 -6.21 -2.78 -0.77
C GLY A 383 -5.57 -3.41 0.46
N ALA A 384 -5.05 -4.62 0.32
CA ALA A 384 -4.27 -5.31 1.35
C ALA A 384 -2.85 -5.58 0.85
N VAL A 385 -1.87 -5.18 1.66
CA VAL A 385 -0.45 -5.31 1.35
C VAL A 385 0.10 -6.57 2.01
N PHE A 386 0.86 -7.34 1.25
CA PHE A 386 1.44 -8.57 1.76
C PHE A 386 2.73 -8.96 1.06
N PHE A 387 3.48 -9.84 1.70
CA PHE A 387 4.60 -10.49 1.06
C PHE A 387 4.15 -11.83 0.46
N PRO A 388 4.48 -12.13 -0.81
CA PRO A 388 4.08 -13.40 -1.48
C PRO A 388 4.55 -14.69 -0.79
N GLY A 389 5.54 -14.59 0.11
CA GLY A 389 6.03 -15.69 0.94
C GLY A 389 5.43 -15.75 2.35
N GLY A 390 4.64 -14.76 2.76
CA GLY A 390 4.19 -14.60 4.15
C GLY A 390 3.20 -15.65 4.65
N ASN A 391 2.59 -16.43 3.76
CA ASN A 391 1.71 -17.57 4.07
C ASN A 391 2.39 -18.94 3.93
N ARG A 392 3.70 -18.98 3.65
CA ARG A 392 4.37 -20.25 3.32
C ARG A 392 4.55 -21.12 4.56
N ARG A 393 4.27 -22.42 4.41
CA ARG A 393 4.85 -23.46 5.26
C ARG A 393 6.34 -23.58 4.97
N VAL A 394 7.13 -23.79 6.01
CA VAL A 394 8.58 -23.94 5.96
C VAL A 394 8.93 -25.31 6.55
N ARG A 395 9.62 -26.15 5.76
CA ARG A 395 9.88 -27.56 6.10
C ARG A 395 8.57 -28.33 6.38
N ASN A 396 8.60 -29.30 7.30
CA ASN A 396 7.48 -30.23 7.52
C ASN A 396 6.40 -29.69 8.49
N SER A 397 6.72 -28.72 9.35
CA SER A 397 5.80 -28.25 10.40
C SER A 397 5.83 -26.74 10.68
N GLY A 398 6.84 -26.02 10.20
CA GLY A 398 7.01 -24.59 10.47
C GLY A 398 6.23 -23.70 9.51
N PHE A 399 6.09 -22.44 9.87
CA PHE A 399 5.45 -21.40 9.07
C PHE A 399 6.33 -20.16 9.02
N ASP A 400 6.19 -19.34 7.98
CA ASP A 400 6.76 -18.00 8.00
C ASP A 400 6.25 -17.22 9.23
N SER A 401 7.17 -16.67 10.04
CA SER A 401 6.85 -15.98 11.31
C SER A 401 5.86 -14.82 11.18
N ARG A 402 5.67 -14.26 9.98
CA ARG A 402 4.67 -13.23 9.73
C ARG A 402 3.24 -13.76 9.83
N LEU A 403 3.05 -15.05 9.55
CA LEU A 403 1.76 -15.74 9.50
C LEU A 403 0.72 -14.96 8.69
N GLN A 404 1.10 -14.42 7.54
CA GLN A 404 0.27 -13.53 6.75
C GLN A 404 -0.61 -14.33 5.78
N PRO A 405 -1.92 -14.57 6.07
CA PRO A 405 -2.75 -15.49 5.29
C PRO A 405 -3.35 -14.78 4.06
N TRP A 406 -2.48 -14.23 3.22
CA TRP A 406 -2.88 -13.33 2.12
C TRP A 406 -3.75 -14.02 1.06
N ASP A 407 -3.66 -15.34 0.93
CA ASP A 407 -4.48 -16.16 0.06
C ASP A 407 -5.94 -16.25 0.52
N GLN A 408 -6.22 -15.80 1.74
CA GLN A 408 -7.57 -15.71 2.32
C GLN A 408 -8.07 -14.27 2.46
N PHE A 409 -7.32 -13.29 1.93
CA PHE A 409 -7.80 -11.92 1.92
C PHE A 409 -9.06 -11.78 1.06
N PRO A 410 -10.03 -10.95 1.46
CA PRO A 410 -11.29 -10.84 0.72
C PRO A 410 -11.06 -10.48 -0.74
N SER A 411 -11.76 -11.17 -1.66
CA SER A 411 -11.58 -10.99 -3.10
C SER A 411 -12.04 -9.64 -3.63
N TRP A 412 -12.85 -8.90 -2.85
CA TRP A 412 -13.26 -7.54 -3.17
C TRP A 412 -12.14 -6.51 -2.96
N MET A 413 -11.10 -6.86 -2.19
CA MET A 413 -9.94 -6.00 -1.98
C MET A 413 -8.93 -6.12 -3.11
N GLU A 414 -8.24 -5.03 -3.41
CA GLU A 414 -7.04 -5.05 -4.25
C GLU A 414 -5.91 -5.77 -3.50
N TRP A 415 -5.17 -6.62 -4.20
CA TRP A 415 -4.04 -7.37 -3.67
C TRP A 415 -2.74 -6.67 -4.07
N HIS A 416 -1.98 -6.19 -3.07
CA HIS A 416 -0.73 -5.45 -3.28
C HIS A 416 0.48 -6.27 -2.81
N PRO A 417 0.96 -7.24 -3.61
CA PRO A 417 2.11 -8.04 -3.23
C PRO A 417 3.41 -7.23 -3.30
N MET A 418 4.12 -7.20 -2.18
CA MET A 418 5.46 -6.61 -2.01
C MET A 418 6.52 -7.48 -2.69
N SER A 419 6.68 -7.25 -3.99
CA SER A 419 7.50 -8.03 -4.92
C SER A 419 8.81 -7.30 -5.26
N TYR A 420 9.57 -6.88 -4.25
CA TYR A 420 10.84 -6.15 -4.43
C TYR A 420 12.04 -6.81 -3.73
N GLY A 421 12.19 -8.13 -3.88
CA GLY A 421 13.39 -8.83 -3.39
C GLY A 421 14.68 -8.23 -3.97
N ALA A 422 15.82 -8.40 -3.29
CA ALA A 422 17.13 -8.24 -3.91
C ALA A 422 17.41 -9.47 -4.77
N CYS A 423 17.77 -9.25 -6.03
CA CYS A 423 17.56 -10.22 -7.10
C CYS A 423 18.71 -10.37 -8.08
N GLY A 424 19.73 -9.52 -7.94
CA GLY A 424 20.67 -9.27 -9.04
C GLY A 424 20.24 -8.03 -9.82
N ASP A 425 21.21 -7.32 -10.37
CA ASP A 425 20.98 -6.09 -11.13
C ASP A 425 20.40 -6.33 -12.54
N ARG A 426 20.47 -7.57 -13.05
CA ARG A 426 20.14 -7.91 -14.45
C ARG A 426 19.06 -8.99 -14.60
N ASP A 427 18.55 -9.52 -13.50
CA ASP A 427 17.57 -10.61 -13.54
C ASP A 427 16.32 -10.28 -12.69
N PRO A 428 15.17 -10.00 -13.32
CA PRO A 428 13.91 -9.79 -12.63
C PRO A 428 13.19 -11.10 -12.24
N SER A 429 13.73 -12.29 -12.51
CA SER A 429 13.06 -13.60 -12.34
C SER A 429 12.49 -13.85 -10.94
N CYS A 430 13.23 -13.52 -9.89
CA CYS A 430 12.81 -13.56 -8.48
C CYS A 430 11.59 -12.66 -8.15
N ILE A 431 11.36 -11.59 -8.92
CA ILE A 431 10.26 -10.62 -8.77
C ILE A 431 9.08 -11.14 -9.54
N VAL A 432 9.31 -11.58 -10.78
CA VAL A 432 8.31 -12.22 -11.63
C VAL A 432 7.72 -13.45 -10.96
N SER A 433 8.54 -14.37 -10.46
CA SER A 433 8.07 -15.60 -9.77
C SER A 433 7.20 -15.32 -8.53
N LYS A 434 7.47 -14.21 -7.82
CA LYS A 434 6.61 -13.76 -6.71
C LYS A 434 5.25 -13.30 -7.21
N VAL A 435 5.21 -12.56 -8.32
CA VAL A 435 3.97 -12.10 -8.93
C VAL A 435 3.17 -13.27 -9.51
N GLU A 436 3.81 -14.18 -10.25
CA GLU A 436 3.18 -15.38 -10.81
C GLU A 436 2.54 -16.25 -9.73
N ARG A 437 3.22 -16.45 -8.59
CA ARG A 437 2.65 -17.17 -7.43
C ARG A 437 1.36 -16.53 -6.92
N VAL A 438 1.31 -15.21 -6.85
CA VAL A 438 0.13 -14.52 -6.33
C VAL A 438 -1.01 -14.62 -7.34
N VAL A 439 -0.71 -14.42 -8.61
CA VAL A 439 -1.66 -14.55 -9.71
C VAL A 439 -2.24 -15.96 -9.79
N SER A 440 -1.43 -17.00 -9.61
CA SER A 440 -1.91 -18.40 -9.65
C SER A 440 -2.81 -18.78 -8.47
N MET A 441 -2.77 -18.02 -7.38
CA MET A 441 -3.59 -18.22 -6.19
C MET A 441 -4.75 -17.22 -6.08
N ALA A 442 -4.78 -16.18 -6.92
CA ALA A 442 -5.83 -15.18 -6.91
C ALA A 442 -7.13 -15.75 -7.50
N SER A 443 -8.24 -15.57 -6.80
CA SER A 443 -9.56 -15.90 -7.34
C SER A 443 -9.95 -14.97 -8.48
N ASN A 444 -10.87 -15.41 -9.34
CA ASN A 444 -11.34 -14.61 -10.47
C ASN A 444 -11.90 -13.25 -9.99
N GLY A 445 -11.48 -12.17 -10.64
CA GLY A 445 -11.93 -10.81 -10.33
C GLY A 445 -11.06 -10.06 -9.31
N VAL A 446 -10.14 -10.74 -8.61
CA VAL A 446 -9.19 -10.08 -7.71
C VAL A 446 -8.24 -9.19 -8.51
N LYS A 447 -8.13 -7.92 -8.10
CA LYS A 447 -7.21 -6.96 -8.72
C LYS A 447 -5.83 -7.08 -8.07
N VAL A 448 -4.88 -7.73 -8.76
CA VAL A 448 -3.48 -7.81 -8.31
C VAL A 448 -2.70 -6.61 -8.83
N ILE A 449 -2.06 -5.87 -7.92
CA ILE A 449 -1.25 -4.67 -8.20
C ILE A 449 0.12 -4.84 -7.52
N PRO A 450 1.10 -5.47 -8.17
CA PRO A 450 2.42 -5.68 -7.59
C PRO A 450 3.11 -4.37 -7.19
N ALA A 451 3.66 -4.36 -5.98
CA ALA A 451 4.57 -3.31 -5.52
C ALA A 451 6.01 -3.74 -5.79
N ILE A 452 6.70 -3.01 -6.66
CA ILE A 452 8.11 -3.22 -7.02
C ILE A 452 8.97 -2.06 -6.52
N ALA A 453 10.30 -2.24 -6.45
CA ALA A 453 11.20 -1.19 -5.94
C ALA A 453 12.42 -1.05 -6.84
N GLY A 454 12.91 0.18 -6.97
CA GLY A 454 14.05 0.52 -7.81
C GLY A 454 13.98 1.99 -8.23
N VAL A 455 14.84 2.36 -9.17
CA VAL A 455 14.79 3.65 -9.87
C VAL A 455 14.66 3.42 -11.38
N TRP A 456 14.30 4.47 -12.11
CA TRP A 456 14.25 4.47 -13.57
C TRP A 456 15.67 4.50 -14.16
N GLY A 457 15.85 3.89 -15.32
CA GLY A 457 17.07 3.95 -16.12
C GLY A 457 18.28 3.16 -15.61
N GLN A 458 18.30 2.73 -14.35
CA GLN A 458 19.45 2.02 -13.78
C GLN A 458 19.08 1.04 -12.65
N PRO A 459 19.91 0.02 -12.40
CA PRO A 459 19.78 -0.83 -11.23
C PRO A 459 19.91 -0.06 -9.90
N PHE A 460 19.30 -0.58 -8.83
CA PHE A 460 19.36 0.04 -7.51
C PHE A 460 19.35 -0.97 -6.38
N LYS A 461 20.40 -0.95 -5.53
CA LYS A 461 20.53 -1.84 -4.37
C LYS A 461 20.28 -3.31 -4.72
N ASN A 462 20.99 -3.84 -5.71
CA ASN A 462 20.88 -5.22 -6.18
C ASN A 462 19.48 -5.58 -6.73
N ARG A 463 18.91 -4.66 -7.52
CA ARG A 463 17.61 -4.82 -8.18
C ARG A 463 17.69 -4.22 -9.59
N PRO A 464 17.03 -4.81 -10.60
CA PRO A 464 16.98 -4.24 -11.93
C PRO A 464 16.27 -2.88 -11.96
N SER A 465 16.39 -2.14 -13.07
CA SER A 465 15.64 -0.89 -13.23
C SER A 465 14.12 -1.15 -13.25
N LEU A 466 13.34 -0.11 -12.94
CA LEU A 466 11.87 -0.23 -12.93
C LEU A 466 11.32 -0.66 -14.29
N GLU A 467 11.86 -0.16 -15.40
CA GLU A 467 11.48 -0.56 -16.77
C GLU A 467 11.66 -2.06 -16.99
N MET A 468 12.81 -2.61 -16.58
CA MET A 468 13.11 -4.02 -16.77
C MET A 468 12.16 -4.91 -15.96
N GLN A 469 11.91 -4.54 -14.70
CA GLN A 469 10.95 -5.24 -13.84
C GLN A 469 9.53 -5.20 -14.43
N MET A 470 9.08 -4.02 -14.84
CA MET A 470 7.77 -3.79 -15.45
C MET A 470 7.58 -4.60 -16.75
N GLN A 471 8.56 -4.58 -17.65
CA GLN A 471 8.50 -5.35 -18.89
C GLN A 471 8.46 -6.85 -18.63
N ALA A 472 9.24 -7.35 -17.66
CA ALA A 472 9.25 -8.77 -17.32
C ALA A 472 7.91 -9.23 -16.73
N ILE A 473 7.33 -8.45 -15.82
CA ILE A 473 6.00 -8.72 -15.25
C ILE A 473 4.92 -8.71 -16.33
N ARG A 474 4.94 -7.72 -17.24
CA ARG A 474 3.97 -7.64 -18.35
C ARG A 474 3.99 -8.87 -19.25
N ARG A 475 5.18 -9.42 -19.54
CA ARG A 475 5.32 -10.62 -20.36
C ARG A 475 4.82 -11.88 -19.65
N ALA A 476 5.15 -12.03 -18.37
CA ALA A 476 4.80 -13.21 -17.58
C ALA A 476 3.33 -13.23 -17.13
N THR A 477 2.77 -12.06 -16.85
CA THR A 477 1.42 -11.90 -16.27
C THR A 477 0.63 -10.80 -16.99
N PRO A 478 0.28 -11.00 -18.28
CA PRO A 478 -0.36 -9.97 -19.11
C PRO A 478 -1.74 -9.51 -18.61
N GLN A 479 -2.38 -10.27 -17.72
CA GLN A 479 -3.64 -9.90 -17.07
C GLN A 479 -3.49 -8.80 -16.00
N ILE A 480 -2.28 -8.58 -15.47
CA ILE A 480 -2.02 -7.51 -14.52
C ILE A 480 -2.06 -6.17 -15.26
N ASN A 481 -2.90 -5.25 -14.81
CA ASN A 481 -3.03 -3.91 -15.42
C ASN A 481 -2.58 -2.77 -14.49
N GLY A 482 -2.09 -3.09 -13.30
CA GLY A 482 -1.60 -2.13 -12.33
C GLY A 482 -0.24 -2.52 -11.76
N ILE A 483 0.64 -1.53 -11.57
CA ILE A 483 1.92 -1.66 -10.87
C ILE A 483 2.05 -0.49 -9.89
N SER A 484 2.67 -0.71 -8.74
CA SER A 484 3.06 0.36 -7.84
C SER A 484 4.55 0.33 -7.51
N HIS A 485 5.13 1.49 -7.25
CA HIS A 485 6.54 1.62 -6.92
C HIS A 485 6.72 1.96 -5.44
N PHE A 486 7.42 1.11 -4.70
CA PHE A 486 7.82 1.31 -3.32
C PHE A 486 9.29 1.79 -3.29
N SER A 487 9.60 3.04 -2.93
CA SER A 487 8.70 4.17 -2.63
C SER A 487 9.29 5.46 -3.20
N TYR A 488 8.56 6.58 -3.15
CA TYR A 488 9.06 7.90 -3.59
C TYR A 488 10.44 8.21 -2.98
N GLY A 489 10.62 7.93 -1.69
CA GLY A 489 11.87 8.22 -1.01
C GLY A 489 13.06 7.33 -1.39
N TRP A 490 12.80 6.21 -2.07
CA TRP A 490 13.87 5.38 -2.66
C TRP A 490 14.30 5.91 -4.03
N GLN A 491 13.39 6.62 -4.73
CA GLN A 491 13.66 7.27 -6.01
C GLN A 491 14.30 8.65 -5.85
N HIS A 492 14.07 9.32 -4.72
CA HIS A 492 14.51 10.68 -4.44
C HIS A 492 15.15 10.78 -3.04
N ILE A 493 16.34 10.19 -2.87
CA ILE A 493 16.98 10.00 -1.55
C ILE A 493 17.36 11.33 -0.91
N GLU A 494 18.05 12.20 -1.67
CA GLU A 494 18.55 13.49 -1.21
C GLU A 494 17.40 14.40 -0.81
N GLU A 495 16.41 14.57 -1.69
CA GLU A 495 15.20 15.32 -1.42
C GLU A 495 14.44 14.77 -0.20
N THR A 496 14.39 13.44 -0.05
CA THR A 496 13.73 12.82 1.11
C THR A 496 14.49 13.08 2.41
N ARG A 497 15.82 13.19 2.38
CA ARG A 497 16.60 13.60 3.55
C ARG A 497 16.26 15.05 3.93
N GLU A 498 16.24 15.96 2.96
CA GLU A 498 15.90 17.37 3.19
C GLU A 498 14.49 17.55 3.78
N ARG A 499 13.50 16.84 3.23
CA ARG A 499 12.12 16.82 3.72
C ARG A 499 11.99 16.25 5.14
N LYS A 500 12.96 15.47 5.62
CA LYS A 500 12.99 14.95 6.99
C LYS A 500 13.65 15.89 7.99
N SER A 501 14.55 16.76 7.54
CA SER A 501 15.51 17.45 8.41
C SER A 501 15.40 18.98 8.42
N CYS A 502 14.35 19.57 7.82
CA CYS A 502 14.17 21.02 7.87
C CYS A 502 13.75 21.49 9.29
N ARG A 503 13.83 22.81 9.49
CA ARG A 503 13.21 23.52 10.62
C ARG A 503 11.97 24.27 10.11
N LEU A 504 10.88 24.17 10.86
CA LEU A 504 9.60 24.82 10.58
C LEU A 504 9.34 26.00 11.51
#